data_AF-A0A5E4PV57-F1
#
_entry.id   AF-A0A5E4PV57-F1
#
_cell.length_a   1.000
_cell.length_b   1.000
_cell.length_c   1.000
_cell.angle_alpha   90.00
_cell.angle_beta   90.00
_cell.angle_gamma   90.00
#
_symmetry.space_group_name_H-M   'P 1'
#
loop_
_entity.id
_entity.type
_entity.pdbx_description
1 polymer ?
#
loop_
_entity_poly.entity_id
_entity_poly.type
_entity_poly.pdbx_seq_one_letter_code
_entity_poly.pdbx_strand_id
1 'polypeptide(L)'
;MNEPTNGTKSLDNSALNIRCVNGIDCRKNNIIIHGIEESENNSGELMELVLKTPNNINKNINSAEWDKYEISNIERLGKEIQNEKKHRPVKVTLTLGWRKLELLKNKKAIPKTIKITIL
;
A
#
# COMPACT_ATOMS: atom_id res chain seq x y z
N MET A 1 -54.59 0.02 13.40
CA MET A 1 -53.37 -0.68 13.87
C MET A 1 -52.30 -0.40 12.84
N ASN A 2 -51.32 0.43 13.18
CA ASN A 2 -50.32 0.95 12.26
C ASN A 2 -48.92 0.45 12.62
N GLU A 3 -48.19 0.07 11.56
CA GLU A 3 -46.73 -0.03 11.36
C GLU A 3 -45.92 -1.14 12.08
N PRO A 4 -44.71 -1.52 11.59
CA PRO A 4 -43.90 -0.88 10.53
C PRO A 4 -43.32 -1.78 9.41
N THR A 5 -43.00 -1.12 8.30
CA THR A 5 -42.14 -1.58 7.22
C THR A 5 -40.66 -1.61 7.64
N ASN A 6 -40.02 -2.78 7.61
CA ASN A 6 -38.58 -2.92 7.81
C ASN A 6 -37.81 -2.53 6.54
N GLY A 7 -37.45 -1.24 6.45
CA GLY A 7 -36.37 -0.78 5.58
C GLY A 7 -35.03 -1.21 6.17
N THR A 8 -34.39 -2.21 5.56
CA THR A 8 -32.99 -2.54 5.86
C THR A 8 -32.09 -1.48 5.23
N LYS A 9 -31.51 -0.69 6.13
CA LYS A 9 -30.58 0.41 5.91
C LYS A 9 -29.44 -0.01 4.99
N SER A 10 -29.20 0.81 3.97
CA SER A 10 -27.98 0.81 3.17
C SER A 10 -26.77 0.85 4.10
N LEU A 11 -25.84 -0.09 3.92
CA LEU A 11 -24.52 -0.01 4.54
C LEU A 11 -23.76 1.15 3.89
N ASP A 12 -23.78 2.28 4.60
CA ASP A 12 -22.93 3.44 4.33
C ASP A 12 -21.47 3.02 4.59
N ASN A 13 -20.74 2.68 3.51
CA ASN A 13 -19.31 2.33 3.54
C ASN A 13 -18.40 3.58 3.68
N SER A 14 -18.89 4.62 4.32
CA SER A 14 -18.30 5.95 4.35
C SER A 14 -17.55 6.25 5.65
N ALA A 15 -16.83 5.29 6.24
CA ALA A 15 -15.80 5.57 7.24
C ALA A 15 -14.97 4.33 7.64
N LEU A 16 -14.02 3.91 6.80
CA LEU A 16 -12.81 3.24 7.31
C LEU A 16 -11.78 4.32 7.70
N ASN A 17 -12.21 5.24 8.55
CA ASN A 17 -11.32 6.16 9.25
C ASN A 17 -10.76 5.39 10.45
N ILE A 18 -9.72 4.60 10.24
CA ILE A 18 -8.96 3.96 11.33
C ILE A 18 -8.22 5.09 12.06
N ARG A 19 -8.92 5.74 12.99
CA ARG A 19 -8.32 6.65 13.95
C ARG A 19 -7.48 5.77 14.89
N CYS A 20 -6.17 6.02 14.97
CA CYS A 20 -5.28 5.34 15.91
C CYS A 20 -5.71 5.73 17.33
N VAL A 21 -6.63 4.97 17.92
CA VAL A 21 -7.07 5.17 19.30
C VAL A 21 -6.10 4.41 20.20
N ASN A 22 -5.39 5.16 21.04
CA ASN A 22 -4.55 4.68 22.14
C ASN A 22 -3.24 3.97 21.75
N GLY A 23 -2.18 4.73 21.41
CA GLY A 23 -0.76 4.38 21.64
C GLY A 23 -0.20 3.10 20.98
N ILE A 24 -1.02 2.29 20.32
CA ILE A 24 -0.61 1.07 19.61
C ILE A 24 -0.24 1.50 18.19
N ASP A 25 1.04 1.32 17.87
CA ASP A 25 1.72 1.79 16.67
C ASP A 25 0.92 1.57 15.38
N CYS A 26 0.25 2.62 14.91
CA CYS A 26 -0.52 2.56 13.68
C CYS A 26 0.32 2.64 12.41
N ARG A 27 1.66 2.62 12.55
CA ARG A 27 2.60 2.43 11.43
C ARG A 27 3.00 0.96 11.24
N LYS A 28 2.47 0.04 12.05
CA LYS A 28 2.86 -1.38 12.06
C LYS A 28 2.89 -2.04 10.68
N ASN A 29 2.05 -1.61 9.73
CA ASN A 29 1.98 -2.18 8.38
C ASN A 29 2.45 -1.22 7.27
N ASN A 30 3.03 -0.08 7.63
CA ASN A 30 3.50 0.89 6.66
C ASN A 30 4.90 0.53 6.17
N ILE A 31 5.09 0.68 4.87
CA ILE A 31 6.39 0.60 4.20
C ILE A 31 6.57 1.83 3.31
N ILE A 32 7.81 2.24 3.12
CA ILE A 32 8.20 3.26 2.15
C ILE A 32 9.05 2.59 1.08
N ILE A 33 8.66 2.76 -0.17
CA ILE A 33 9.38 2.25 -1.33
C ILE A 33 10.02 3.43 -2.07
N HIS A 34 11.33 3.37 -2.26
CA HIS A 34 12.10 4.32 -3.03
C HIS A 34 12.52 3.68 -4.37
N GLY A 35 12.65 4.51 -5.41
CA GLY A 35 13.15 4.06 -6.72
C GLY A 35 12.07 3.58 -7.68
N ILE A 36 10.79 3.83 -7.39
CA ILE A 36 9.69 3.63 -8.35
C ILE A 36 9.58 4.87 -9.22
N GLU A 37 9.72 4.70 -10.54
CA GLU A 37 9.57 5.77 -11.53
C GLU A 37 8.20 6.47 -11.41
N GLU A 38 8.18 7.78 -11.65
CA GLU A 38 6.95 8.59 -11.65
C GLU A 38 6.38 8.62 -13.07
N SER A 39 5.48 7.69 -13.36
CA SER A 39 4.83 7.58 -14.67
C SER A 39 3.30 7.49 -14.56
N GLU A 40 2.76 7.46 -13.34
CA GLU A 40 1.34 7.41 -13.08
C GLU A 40 0.66 8.77 -13.19
N ASN A 41 -0.59 8.76 -13.64
CA ASN A 41 -1.45 9.93 -13.71
C ASN A 41 -2.55 9.90 -12.65
N ASN A 42 -2.77 8.75 -12.00
CA ASN A 42 -3.81 8.56 -11.00
C ASN A 42 -3.40 7.49 -9.95
N SER A 43 -4.19 7.39 -8.88
CA SER A 43 -3.93 6.45 -7.78
C SER A 43 -4.05 4.97 -8.17
N GLY A 44 -4.85 4.65 -9.20
CA GLY A 44 -4.99 3.28 -9.71
C GLY A 44 -3.72 2.82 -10.42
N GLU A 45 -3.18 3.66 -11.31
CA GLU A 45 -1.89 3.44 -11.97
C GLU A 45 -0.75 3.32 -10.95
N LEU A 46 -0.75 4.17 -9.91
CA LEU A 46 0.22 4.05 -8.80
C LEU A 46 0.13 2.68 -8.14
N MET A 47 -1.08 2.21 -7.85
CA MET A 47 -1.32 0.90 -7.25
C MET A 47 -0.76 -0.22 -8.12
N GLU A 48 -1.03 -0.19 -9.43
CA GLU A 48 -0.53 -1.19 -10.36
C GLU A 48 1.00 -1.20 -10.45
N LEU A 49 1.64 -0.03 -10.53
CA LEU A 49 3.11 0.10 -10.53
C LEU A 49 3.71 -0.48 -9.25
N VAL A 50 3.08 -0.18 -8.12
CA VAL A 50 3.54 -0.65 -6.83
C VAL A 50 3.31 -2.14 -6.64
N LEU A 51 2.23 -2.73 -7.17
CA LEU A 51 2.00 -4.19 -7.16
C LEU A 51 2.95 -4.96 -8.10
N LYS A 52 3.30 -4.37 -9.25
CA LYS A 52 4.28 -4.96 -10.18
C LYS A 52 5.64 -5.17 -9.51
N THR A 53 6.04 -4.26 -8.62
CA THR A 53 7.33 -4.32 -7.93
C THR A 53 7.53 -5.61 -7.09
N PRO A 54 6.71 -5.89 -6.04
CA PRO A 54 6.79 -7.11 -5.26
C PRO A 54 6.43 -8.34 -6.08
N ASN A 55 5.51 -8.27 -7.05
CA ASN A 55 5.17 -9.44 -7.88
C ASN A 55 6.33 -9.88 -8.77
N ASN A 56 7.09 -8.94 -9.33
CA ASN A 56 8.30 -9.27 -10.08
C ASN A 56 9.37 -9.89 -9.18
N ILE A 57 9.48 -9.46 -7.91
CA ILE A 57 10.37 -10.10 -6.94
C ILE A 57 9.88 -11.52 -6.62
N ASN A 58 8.59 -11.68 -6.36
CA ASN A 58 7.98 -12.94 -5.94
C ASN A 58 8.06 -14.04 -7.01
N LYS A 59 7.99 -13.66 -8.30
CA LYS A 59 8.24 -14.58 -9.43
C LYS A 59 9.62 -15.23 -9.37
N ASN A 60 10.64 -14.52 -8.87
CA ASN A 60 12.00 -15.05 -8.78
C ASN A 60 12.22 -15.97 -7.57
N ILE A 61 11.32 -15.93 -6.58
CA ILE A 61 11.44 -16.67 -5.32
C ILE A 61 10.28 -17.65 -5.09
N ASN A 62 9.43 -17.87 -6.10
CA ASN A 62 8.24 -18.72 -6.05
C ASN A 62 7.32 -18.41 -4.85
N SER A 63 7.12 -17.13 -4.53
CA SER A 63 6.19 -16.71 -3.48
C SER A 63 4.84 -16.26 -4.03
N ALA A 64 3.82 -16.23 -3.17
CA ALA A 64 2.47 -15.82 -3.53
C ALA A 64 2.45 -14.38 -4.08
N GLU A 65 1.83 -14.18 -5.23
CA GLU A 65 1.62 -12.84 -5.80
C GLU A 65 0.75 -11.99 -4.86
N TRP A 66 1.00 -10.69 -4.89
CA TRP A 66 0.25 -9.67 -4.20
C TRP A 66 -0.95 -9.26 -5.04
N ASP A 67 -2.08 -9.08 -4.38
CA ASP A 67 -3.31 -8.57 -4.96
C ASP A 67 -3.63 -7.17 -4.40
N LYS A 68 -4.49 -6.43 -5.09
CA LYS A 68 -4.90 -5.07 -4.71
C LYS A 68 -5.51 -4.99 -3.31
N TYR A 69 -6.14 -6.06 -2.83
CA TYR A 69 -6.75 -6.11 -1.49
C TYR A 69 -5.72 -6.16 -0.34
N GLU A 70 -4.46 -6.42 -0.68
CA GLU A 70 -3.37 -6.44 0.31
C GLU A 70 -2.87 -5.03 0.65
N ILE A 71 -3.26 -4.03 -0.13
CA ILE A 71 -2.89 -2.63 0.07
C ILE A 71 -4.13 -1.88 0.54
N SER A 72 -4.04 -1.31 1.74
CA SER A 72 -5.09 -0.50 2.33
C SER A 72 -5.02 0.95 1.88
N ASN A 73 -3.81 1.50 1.70
CA ASN A 73 -3.62 2.88 1.26
C ASN A 73 -2.28 3.05 0.54
N ILE A 74 -2.23 3.97 -0.41
CA ILE A 74 -1.04 4.27 -1.21
C ILE A 74 -0.92 5.76 -1.53
N GLU A 75 0.25 6.34 -1.29
CA GLU A 75 0.50 7.76 -1.55
C GLU A 75 1.97 8.04 -1.86
N ARG A 76 2.26 8.97 -2.78
CA ARG A 76 3.60 9.55 -2.95
C ARG A 76 3.89 10.50 -1.81
N LEU A 77 5.11 10.45 -1.28
CA LEU A 77 5.56 11.34 -0.22
C LEU A 77 6.29 12.55 -0.80
N GLY A 78 5.91 13.75 -0.34
CA GLY A 78 6.55 15.01 -0.71
C GLY A 78 5.89 15.73 -1.88
N LYS A 79 6.35 16.97 -2.11
CA LYS A 79 5.89 17.80 -3.22
C LYS A 79 6.50 17.29 -4.51
N GLU A 80 5.72 17.35 -5.59
CA GLU A 80 6.25 17.15 -6.94
C GLU A 80 7.23 18.29 -7.23
N ILE A 81 8.48 17.95 -7.51
CA ILE A 81 9.51 18.91 -7.88
C ILE A 81 9.83 18.67 -9.34
N GLN A 82 9.37 19.58 -10.20
CA GLN A 82 9.69 19.54 -11.62
C GLN A 82 11.21 19.65 -11.79
N ASN A 83 11.80 18.76 -12.59
CA ASN A 83 13.23 18.68 -12.93
C ASN A 83 14.18 18.01 -11.92
N GLU A 84 13.69 17.34 -10.88
CA GLU A 84 14.56 16.45 -10.10
C GLU A 84 14.66 15.07 -10.75
N LYS A 85 15.90 14.55 -10.89
CA LYS A 85 16.15 13.16 -11.31
C LYS A 85 15.77 12.12 -10.24
N LYS A 86 15.14 12.55 -9.14
CA LYS A 86 14.91 11.74 -7.96
C LYS A 86 13.42 11.47 -7.82
N HIS A 87 13.04 10.22 -7.97
CA HIS A 87 11.66 9.78 -7.78
C HIS A 87 11.23 9.90 -6.31
N ARG A 88 10.04 10.44 -6.08
CA ARG A 88 9.40 10.53 -4.77
C ARG A 88 9.17 9.14 -4.19
N PRO A 89 9.45 8.95 -2.90
CA PRO A 89 9.13 7.69 -2.24
C PRO A 89 7.62 7.46 -2.22
N VAL A 90 7.20 6.21 -2.32
CA VAL A 90 5.81 5.81 -2.19
C VAL A 90 5.61 5.20 -0.81
N LYS A 91 4.68 5.75 -0.03
CA LYS A 91 4.21 5.13 1.21
C LYS A 91 3.08 4.18 0.86
N VAL A 92 3.21 2.94 1.33
CA VAL A 92 2.23 1.88 1.16
C VAL A 92 1.82 1.40 2.54
N THR A 93 0.52 1.35 2.78
CA THR A 93 -0.07 0.79 3.99
C THR A 93 -0.61 -0.59 3.65
N LEU A 94 -0.02 -1.63 4.23
CA LEU A 94 -0.45 -3.01 3.99
C LEU A 94 -1.65 -3.37 4.88
N THR A 95 -2.58 -4.13 4.33
CA THR A 95 -3.68 -4.71 5.09
C THR A 95 -3.15 -5.74 6.09
N LEU A 96 -2.19 -6.57 5.66
CA LEU A 96 -1.69 -7.71 6.41
C LEU A 96 -0.21 -7.54 6.79
N GLY A 97 0.10 -7.70 8.08
CA GLY A 97 1.48 -7.56 8.58
C GLY A 97 2.45 -8.64 8.08
N TRP A 98 1.96 -9.83 7.74
CA TRP A 98 2.82 -10.92 7.25
C TRP A 98 3.48 -10.59 5.90
N ARG A 99 2.82 -9.80 5.04
CA ARG A 99 3.38 -9.31 3.78
C ARG A 99 4.59 -8.39 3.99
N LYS A 100 4.55 -7.58 5.05
CA LYS A 100 5.70 -6.79 5.51
C LYS A 100 6.88 -7.69 5.88
N LEU A 101 6.62 -8.76 6.62
CA LEU A 101 7.65 -9.73 7.04
C LEU A 101 8.21 -10.52 5.86
N GLU A 102 7.37 -10.90 4.90
CA GLU A 102 7.78 -11.57 3.66
C GLU A 102 8.77 -10.73 2.85
N LEU A 103 8.45 -9.43 2.65
CA LEU A 103 9.36 -8.50 1.99
C LEU A 103 10.72 -8.39 2.70
N LEU A 104 10.73 -8.41 4.05
CA LEU A 104 11.97 -8.37 4.82
C LEU A 104 12.82 -9.63 4.64
N LYS A 105 12.19 -10.80 4.71
CA LYS A 105 12.87 -12.09 4.53
C LYS A 105 13.53 -12.15 3.16
N ASN A 106 12.87 -11.59 2.15
CA ASN A 106 13.32 -11.60 0.76
C ASN A 106 14.07 -10.32 0.33
N LYS A 107 14.59 -9.54 1.29
CA LYS A 107 15.28 -8.27 0.99
C LYS A 107 16.42 -8.40 -0.01
N LYS A 108 17.08 -9.56 -0.06
CA LYS A 108 18.18 -9.85 -1.00
C LYS A 108 17.71 -10.00 -2.45
N ALA A 109 16.44 -10.34 -2.68
CA ALA A 109 15.84 -10.50 -4.00
C ALA A 109 15.32 -9.16 -4.57
N ILE A 110 15.32 -8.09 -3.76
CA ILE A 110 14.92 -6.75 -4.20
C ILE A 110 16.01 -6.17 -5.12
N PRO A 111 15.66 -5.65 -6.30
CA PRO A 111 16.61 -4.97 -7.18
C PRO A 111 17.35 -3.83 -6.47
N LYS A 112 18.65 -3.64 -6.75
CA LYS A 112 19.46 -2.58 -6.12
C LYS A 112 18.95 -1.16 -6.36
N THR A 113 18.16 -0.97 -7.42
CA THR A 113 17.51 0.29 -7.77
C THR A 113 16.36 0.65 -6.84
N ILE A 114 15.80 -0.34 -6.13
CA ILE A 114 14.65 -0.21 -5.24
C ILE A 114 15.10 -0.35 -3.80
N LYS A 115 14.72 0.60 -2.95
CA LYS A 115 14.98 0.53 -1.50
C LYS A 115 13.66 0.55 -0.75
N ILE A 116 13.43 -0.47 0.07
CA ILE A 116 12.27 -0.56 0.95
C ILE A 116 12.70 -0.23 2.38
N THR A 117 12.02 0.73 2.98
CA THR A 117 12.18 1.14 4.38
C THR A 117 10.89 0.80 5.13
N ILE A 118 11.03 0.26 6.34
CA ILE A 118 9.91 -0.06 7.21
C ILE A 118 9.72 1.05 8.23
N LEU A 119 8.47 1.44 8.43
CA LEU A 119 8.05 2.39 9.47
C LEU A 119 7.55 1.68 10.73
#